data_AF-A0A0G1VWA8-F1
#
_entry.id   AF-A0A0G1VWA8-F1
#
_cell.length_a   1.000
_cell.length_b   1.000
_cell.length_c   1.000
_cell.angle_alpha   90.00
_cell.angle_beta   90.00
_cell.angle_gamma   90.00
#
_symmetry.space_group_name_H-M   'P 1'
#
loop_
_entity.id
_entity.type
_entity.pdbx_description
1 polymer ?
#
loop_
_entity_poly.entity_id
_entity_poly.type
_entity_poly.pdbx_seq_one_letter_code
_entity_poly.pdbx_strand_id
1 'polypeptide(L)'
;MRRRRQTNILFPLAGIVLVVLALVWAFFPRPGAYPRQTLVLVGSPMVIFSWDSRDRALTLVSLPADVAAEGTHGYGTYSLEAFWRLGEIDKKDGTVLAESVSEALGLPIDGYIGPKSGLATHEADALTFAKQIFSPRNVVSYVGGQYRTNISLRSFVGLTWMLQVTKSERVIPQDFSRQPGAVAEDRILADGSHQWTLDAQALDTRLKGVFEDERVRREGVTVAVYNTTDMPSLGERAARLLTHIGVSVVSVGNDAPEVSACTVSGTKQTLTTVSAQVLESILGCVPIEVTEADRADLIVWIGKAYAKRFVPN
;
A
#
# COMPACT_ATOMS: atom_id res chain seq x y z
N MET A 1 46.31 -3.40 51.44
CA MET A 1 45.21 -4.25 50.92
C MET A 1 43.95 -3.41 50.75
N ARG A 2 43.61 -2.99 49.52
CA ARG A 2 42.37 -2.26 49.20
C ARG A 2 41.42 -3.20 48.45
N ARG A 3 40.40 -3.72 49.14
CA ARG A 3 39.32 -4.54 48.54
C ARG A 3 38.50 -3.65 47.59
N ARG A 4 38.66 -3.82 46.28
CA ARG A 4 37.74 -3.27 45.27
C ARG A 4 36.37 -3.95 45.44
N ARG A 5 35.38 -3.22 45.93
CA ARG A 5 33.96 -3.60 45.86
C ARG A 5 33.57 -3.66 44.39
N GLN A 6 33.44 -4.86 43.83
CA GLN A 6 32.65 -5.08 42.62
C GLN A 6 31.18 -4.84 43.00
N THR A 7 30.70 -3.62 42.79
CA THR A 7 29.27 -3.32 42.83
C THR A 7 28.60 -4.03 41.65
N ASN A 8 27.58 -4.84 41.95
CA ASN A 8 26.76 -5.60 41.00
C ASN A 8 25.98 -4.65 40.05
N ILE A 9 26.64 -4.15 39.01
CA ILE A 9 26.01 -3.36 37.93
C ILE A 9 25.24 -4.28 36.95
N LEU A 10 25.29 -5.61 37.12
CA LEU A 10 24.62 -6.56 36.21
C LEU A 10 23.08 -6.56 36.32
N PHE A 11 22.51 -6.26 37.50
CA PHE A 11 21.06 -6.32 37.72
C PHE A 11 20.23 -5.22 37.00
N PRO A 12 20.65 -3.93 36.97
CA PRO A 12 19.88 -2.90 36.26
C PRO A 12 19.87 -3.09 34.74
N LEU A 13 20.93 -3.67 34.17
CA LEU A 13 21.03 -3.94 32.73
C LEU A 13 20.02 -5.00 32.26
N ALA A 14 19.83 -6.07 33.04
CA ALA A 14 18.86 -7.11 32.71
C ALA A 14 17.41 -6.59 32.72
N GLY A 15 17.09 -5.68 33.65
CA GLY A 15 15.77 -5.04 33.71
C GLY A 15 15.49 -4.14 32.50
N ILE A 16 16.48 -3.35 32.07
CA ILE A 16 16.35 -2.50 30.88
C ILE A 16 16.15 -3.36 29.61
N VAL A 17 16.91 -4.45 29.45
CA VAL A 17 16.78 -5.35 28.30
C VAL A 17 15.39 -6.00 28.24
N LEU A 18 14.84 -6.44 29.37
CA LEU A 18 13.50 -7.03 29.42
C LEU A 18 12.41 -6.01 29.07
N VAL A 19 12.52 -4.77 29.54
CA VAL A 19 11.59 -3.69 29.19
C VAL A 19 11.68 -3.38 27.69
N VAL A 20 12.89 -3.30 27.13
CA VAL A 20 13.08 -3.10 25.69
C VAL A 20 12.49 -4.26 24.89
N LEU A 21 12.71 -5.50 25.28
CA LEU A 21 12.13 -6.67 24.59
C LEU A 21 10.60 -6.70 24.70
N ALA A 22 10.03 -6.36 25.86
CA ALA A 22 8.60 -6.25 26.04
C ALA A 22 7.98 -5.14 25.19
N LEU A 23 8.65 -3.99 25.09
CA LEU A 23 8.25 -2.91 24.19
C LEU A 23 8.37 -3.36 22.73
N VAL A 24 9.47 -4.01 22.33
CA VAL A 24 9.60 -4.54 20.96
C VAL A 24 8.46 -5.50 20.65
N TRP A 25 8.13 -6.43 21.54
CA TRP A 25 7.03 -7.38 21.34
C TRP A 25 5.66 -6.71 21.28
N ALA A 26 5.39 -5.73 22.16
CA ALA A 26 4.14 -5.00 22.19
C ALA A 26 3.94 -4.10 20.94
N PHE A 27 5.03 -3.59 20.38
CA PHE A 27 4.99 -2.68 19.25
C PHE A 27 5.14 -3.38 17.90
N PHE A 28 5.60 -4.63 17.84
CA PHE A 28 5.64 -5.40 16.60
C PHE A 28 4.23 -5.53 16.00
N PRO A 29 4.03 -5.21 14.71
CA PRO A 29 2.74 -5.38 14.06
C PRO A 29 2.38 -6.88 14.07
N ARG A 30 1.18 -7.20 14.57
CA ARG A 30 0.64 -8.55 14.39
C ARG A 30 0.23 -8.67 12.92
N PRO A 31 0.63 -9.74 12.21
CA PRO A 31 0.23 -9.91 10.84
C PRO A 31 -1.31 -9.98 10.78
N GLY A 32 -1.91 -9.12 9.96
CA GLY A 32 -3.33 -9.22 9.60
C GLY A 32 -3.56 -10.37 8.61
N ALA A 33 -4.79 -10.47 8.10
CA ALA A 33 -5.12 -11.42 7.03
C ALA A 33 -4.24 -11.21 5.80
N TYR A 34 -4.07 -9.95 5.40
CA TYR A 34 -3.07 -9.50 4.43
C TYR A 34 -1.79 -9.07 5.17
N PRO A 35 -0.65 -9.75 4.97
CA PRO A 35 0.55 -9.57 5.78
C PRO A 35 1.46 -8.46 5.25
N ARG A 36 1.04 -7.79 4.18
CA ARG A 36 1.81 -6.78 3.47
C ARG A 36 1.29 -5.39 3.83
N GLN A 37 2.22 -4.49 4.11
CA GLN A 37 1.94 -3.08 4.36
C GLN A 37 2.60 -2.22 3.30
N THR A 38 1.82 -1.47 2.55
CA THR A 38 2.29 -0.62 1.45
C THR A 38 2.05 0.85 1.76
N LEU A 39 3.09 1.66 1.58
CA LEU A 39 3.11 3.07 1.91
C LEU A 39 3.68 3.88 0.75
N VAL A 40 3.19 5.10 0.57
CA VAL A 40 3.81 6.10 -0.29
C VAL A 40 4.73 7.00 0.52
N LEU A 41 6.02 6.97 0.22
CA LEU A 41 7.02 7.87 0.77
C LEU A 41 7.16 9.06 -0.18
N VAL A 42 6.74 10.23 0.29
CA VAL A 42 6.64 11.44 -0.52
C VAL A 42 8.01 12.10 -0.63
N GLY A 43 8.53 12.14 -1.85
CA GLY A 43 9.80 12.76 -2.20
C GLY A 43 9.92 12.97 -3.70
N SER A 44 11.09 13.39 -4.14
CA SER A 44 11.47 13.40 -5.56
C SER A 44 12.77 12.63 -5.71
N PRO A 45 12.74 11.37 -6.20
CA PRO A 45 11.57 10.62 -6.71
C PRO A 45 10.56 10.18 -5.62
N MET A 46 9.35 9.78 -6.01
CA MET A 46 8.39 9.15 -5.09
C MET A 46 8.73 7.67 -4.90
N VAL A 47 8.60 7.16 -3.68
CA VAL A 47 8.93 5.76 -3.38
C VAL A 47 7.73 5.04 -2.78
N ILE A 48 7.32 3.94 -3.41
CA ILE A 48 6.32 3.03 -2.88
C ILE A 48 7.06 1.99 -2.07
N PHE A 49 6.85 2.04 -0.77
CA PHE A 49 7.45 1.16 0.22
C PHE A 49 6.46 0.04 0.54
N SER A 50 6.79 -1.20 0.20
CA SER A 50 5.94 -2.36 0.48
C SER A 50 6.70 -3.39 1.30
N TRP A 51 6.28 -3.59 2.54
CA TRP A 51 6.86 -4.59 3.42
C TRP A 51 5.97 -5.82 3.55
N ASP A 52 6.51 -6.98 3.21
CA ASP A 52 5.88 -8.27 3.47
C ASP A 52 6.36 -8.83 4.82
N SER A 53 5.47 -8.84 5.83
CA SER A 53 5.84 -9.31 7.17
C SER A 53 6.12 -10.82 7.26
N ARG A 54 5.63 -11.61 6.30
CA ARG A 54 5.79 -13.06 6.28
C ARG A 54 7.14 -13.45 5.70
N ASP A 55 7.42 -12.98 4.48
CA ASP A 55 8.68 -13.28 3.80
C ASP A 55 9.84 -12.40 4.32
N ARG A 56 9.47 -11.36 5.09
CA ARG A 56 10.38 -10.31 5.56
C ARG A 56 11.15 -9.71 4.39
N ALA A 57 10.41 -9.44 3.33
CA ALA A 57 10.90 -8.89 2.07
C ALA A 57 10.40 -7.45 1.93
N LEU A 58 11.29 -6.58 1.50
CA LEU A 58 11.00 -5.17 1.25
C LEU A 58 11.02 -4.93 -0.24
N THR A 59 9.89 -4.53 -0.81
CA THR A 59 9.79 -4.05 -2.19
C THR A 59 9.79 -2.54 -2.19
N LEU A 60 10.64 -1.93 -3.02
CA LEU A 60 10.72 -0.48 -3.18
C LEU A 60 10.50 -0.15 -4.65
N VAL A 61 9.45 0.61 -4.97
CA VAL A 61 9.22 1.08 -6.34
C VAL A 61 9.42 2.59 -6.39
N SER A 62 10.38 3.05 -7.18
CA SER A 62 10.63 4.48 -7.38
C SER A 62 9.92 4.96 -8.65
N LEU A 63 9.12 6.02 -8.53
CA LEU A 63 8.47 6.72 -9.64
C LEU A 63 8.95 8.18 -9.69
N PRO A 64 9.13 8.77 -10.88
CA PRO A 64 9.33 10.21 -10.99
C PRO A 64 8.16 10.96 -10.34
N ALA A 65 8.43 12.06 -9.61
CA ALA A 65 7.37 12.81 -8.92
C ALA A 65 6.50 13.63 -9.89
N ASP A 66 7.05 13.95 -11.06
CA ASP A 66 6.42 14.72 -12.15
C ASP A 66 5.60 13.84 -13.11
N VAL A 67 5.67 12.50 -13.00
CA VAL A 67 4.85 11.61 -13.82
C VAL A 67 3.38 11.80 -13.50
N ALA A 68 2.54 11.86 -14.53
CA ALA A 68 1.12 12.03 -14.43
C ALA A 68 0.39 10.70 -14.25
N ALA A 69 -0.67 10.71 -13.44
CA ALA A 69 -1.55 9.58 -13.23
C ALA A 69 -3.00 10.07 -13.16
N GLU A 70 -3.95 9.18 -13.44
CA GLU A 70 -5.37 9.45 -13.20
C GLU A 70 -5.61 9.55 -11.68
N GLY A 71 -6.19 10.67 -11.27
CA GLY A 71 -6.51 10.97 -9.89
C GLY A 71 -7.84 10.39 -9.47
N THR A 72 -7.92 10.06 -8.18
CA THR A 72 -9.18 9.73 -7.51
C THR A 72 -10.01 11.00 -7.24
N HIS A 73 -11.21 10.86 -6.68
CA HIS A 73 -12.12 11.97 -6.34
C HIS A 73 -12.46 12.95 -7.47
N GLY A 74 -12.40 12.51 -8.73
CA GLY A 74 -12.70 13.35 -9.88
C GLY A 74 -11.67 14.45 -10.18
N TYR A 75 -10.46 14.39 -9.62
CA TYR A 75 -9.40 15.34 -9.97
C TYR A 75 -8.97 15.21 -11.43
N GLY A 76 -9.07 14.02 -12.03
CA GLY A 76 -8.55 13.77 -13.38
C GLY A 76 -7.03 13.60 -13.36
N THR A 77 -6.36 13.84 -14.49
CA THR A 77 -4.94 13.51 -14.65
C THR A 77 -4.03 14.63 -14.12
N TYR A 78 -3.17 14.31 -13.14
CA TYR A 78 -2.17 15.23 -12.59
C TYR A 78 -0.87 14.50 -12.27
N SER A 79 0.22 15.25 -12.07
CA SER A 79 1.46 14.68 -11.55
C SER A 79 1.29 14.11 -10.14
N LEU A 80 2.09 13.09 -9.80
CA LEU A 80 2.07 12.54 -8.44
C LEU A 80 2.35 13.62 -7.40
N GLU A 81 3.30 14.52 -7.66
CA GLU A 81 3.58 15.65 -6.77
C GLU A 81 2.36 16.56 -6.58
N ALA A 82 1.60 16.80 -7.65
CA ALA A 82 0.41 17.63 -7.57
C ALA A 82 -0.65 17.00 -6.66
N PHE A 83 -0.86 15.68 -6.69
CA PHE A 83 -1.79 15.02 -5.76
C PHE A 83 -1.43 15.21 -4.29
N TRP A 84 -0.13 15.25 -3.95
CA TRP A 84 0.31 15.59 -2.59
C TRP A 84 -0.12 16.99 -2.17
N ARG A 85 0.05 17.96 -3.06
CA ARG A 85 -0.30 19.37 -2.82
C ARG A 85 -1.82 19.60 -2.84
N LEU A 86 -2.55 18.91 -3.71
CA LEU A 86 -4.01 19.01 -3.80
C LEU A 86 -4.69 18.52 -2.53
N GLY A 87 -4.22 17.42 -1.96
CA GLY A 87 -4.77 16.92 -0.70
C GLY A 87 -4.55 17.88 0.48
N GLU A 88 -3.50 18.72 0.45
CA GLU A 88 -3.35 19.83 1.40
C GLU A 88 -4.44 20.90 1.22
N ILE A 89 -4.67 21.33 -0.03
CA ILE A 89 -5.65 22.36 -0.36
C ILE A 89 -7.06 21.92 0.06
N ASP A 90 -7.39 20.65 -0.18
CA ASP A 90 -8.72 20.09 0.08
C ASP A 90 -8.88 19.48 1.47
N LYS A 91 -7.89 19.65 2.36
CA LYS A 91 -7.88 19.11 3.74
C LYS A 91 -8.08 17.59 3.80
N LYS A 92 -7.59 16.90 2.77
CA LYS A 92 -7.53 15.43 2.67
C LYS A 92 -6.12 14.89 2.91
N ASP A 93 -5.17 15.76 3.27
CA ASP A 93 -3.77 15.47 3.50
C ASP A 93 -3.17 14.62 2.37
N GLY A 94 -2.54 13.49 2.66
CA GLY A 94 -1.94 12.61 1.65
C GLY A 94 -2.89 11.56 1.09
N THR A 95 -4.16 11.54 1.52
CA THR A 95 -5.11 10.50 1.10
C THR A 95 -5.35 10.53 -0.40
N VAL A 96 -5.48 11.72 -0.99
CA VAL A 96 -5.64 11.88 -2.45
C VAL A 96 -4.47 11.26 -3.20
N LEU A 97 -3.23 11.48 -2.74
CA LEU A 97 -2.05 10.87 -3.33
C LEU A 97 -2.08 9.34 -3.16
N ALA A 98 -2.29 8.86 -1.93
CA ALA A 98 -2.27 7.42 -1.63
C ALA A 98 -3.32 6.65 -2.45
N GLU A 99 -4.54 7.19 -2.55
CA GLU A 99 -5.61 6.57 -3.33
C GLU A 99 -5.36 6.65 -4.84
N SER A 100 -4.82 7.75 -5.34
CA SER A 100 -4.48 7.88 -6.77
C SER A 100 -3.30 6.98 -7.17
N VAL A 101 -2.30 6.83 -6.30
CA VAL A 101 -1.20 5.87 -6.50
C VAL A 101 -1.70 4.43 -6.40
N SER A 102 -2.62 4.16 -5.47
CA SER A 102 -3.28 2.85 -5.34
C SER A 102 -3.98 2.46 -6.63
N GLU A 103 -4.72 3.39 -7.22
CA GLU A 103 -5.41 3.19 -8.48
C GLU A 103 -4.44 3.02 -9.65
N ALA A 104 -3.45 3.91 -9.77
CA ALA A 104 -2.46 3.88 -10.85
C ALA A 104 -1.68 2.56 -10.88
N LEU A 105 -1.30 2.03 -9.71
CA LEU A 105 -0.53 0.79 -9.59
C LEU A 105 -1.40 -0.46 -9.49
N GLY A 106 -2.71 -0.32 -9.26
CA GLY A 106 -3.56 -1.45 -8.93
C GLY A 106 -3.09 -2.17 -7.67
N LEU A 107 -2.77 -1.43 -6.59
CA LEU A 107 -2.26 -1.99 -5.34
C LEU A 107 -2.96 -1.36 -4.14
N PRO A 108 -3.21 -2.10 -3.05
CA PRO A 108 -3.63 -1.49 -1.80
C PRO A 108 -2.50 -0.64 -1.23
N ILE A 109 -2.77 0.65 -0.98
CA ILE A 109 -1.87 1.58 -0.29
C ILE A 109 -2.48 1.89 1.08
N ASP A 110 -1.84 1.40 2.14
CA ASP A 110 -2.33 1.55 3.52
C ASP A 110 -2.07 2.95 4.09
N GLY A 111 -1.11 3.66 3.51
CA GLY A 111 -0.79 5.00 3.99
C GLY A 111 0.28 5.74 3.23
N TYR A 112 0.59 6.89 3.78
CA TYR A 112 1.56 7.82 3.21
C TYR A 112 2.37 8.46 4.32
N ILE A 113 3.57 8.93 3.98
CA ILE A 113 4.37 9.78 4.86
C ILE A 113 5.19 10.75 4.02
N GLY A 114 5.12 12.03 4.39
CA GLY A 114 5.82 13.10 3.68
C GLY A 114 6.09 14.31 4.56
N PRO A 115 7.00 15.21 4.15
CA PRO A 115 7.21 16.48 4.84
C PRO A 115 5.94 17.35 4.79
N LYS A 116 5.74 18.22 5.79
CA LYS A 116 4.61 19.16 5.83
C LYS A 116 4.63 20.20 4.71
N SER A 117 5.79 20.52 4.14
CA SER A 117 5.91 21.50 3.07
C SER A 117 6.90 21.00 2.01
N GLY A 118 6.52 21.18 0.75
CA GLY A 118 7.33 20.76 -0.41
C GLY A 118 7.47 19.24 -0.56
N LEU A 119 8.50 18.84 -1.32
CA LEU A 119 8.94 17.46 -1.46
C LEU A 119 10.32 17.29 -0.83
N ALA A 120 10.56 16.12 -0.24
CA ALA A 120 11.91 15.72 0.15
C ALA A 120 12.69 15.33 -1.12
N THR A 121 13.53 16.22 -1.61
CA THR A 121 14.49 15.90 -2.68
C THR A 121 15.55 14.96 -2.13
N HIS A 122 15.82 13.87 -2.84
CA HIS A 122 16.89 12.96 -2.49
C HIS A 122 17.53 12.42 -3.77
N GLU A 123 18.84 12.52 -3.85
CA GLU A 123 19.63 11.87 -4.91
C GLU A 123 19.95 10.41 -4.55
N ALA A 124 19.71 10.02 -3.31
CA ALA A 124 19.98 8.69 -2.80
C ALA A 124 19.01 7.64 -3.38
N ASP A 125 19.42 6.38 -3.36
CA ASP A 125 18.55 5.27 -3.73
C ASP A 125 17.34 5.15 -2.79
N ALA A 126 16.28 4.49 -3.27
CA ALA A 126 15.03 4.32 -2.52
C ALA A 126 15.20 3.70 -1.14
N LEU A 127 16.17 2.79 -0.95
CA LEU A 127 16.41 2.15 0.33
C LEU A 127 17.05 3.12 1.31
N THR A 128 18.03 3.92 0.84
CA THR A 128 18.61 5.00 1.65
C THR A 128 17.55 6.03 2.05
N PHE A 129 16.67 6.43 1.13
CA PHE A 129 15.56 7.34 1.45
C PHE A 129 14.60 6.77 2.49
N ALA A 130 14.18 5.51 2.32
CA ALA A 130 13.33 4.81 3.29
C ALA A 130 14.01 4.71 4.67
N LYS A 131 15.31 4.35 4.72
CA LYS A 131 16.10 4.30 5.96
C LYS A 131 16.26 5.66 6.63
N GLN A 132 16.34 6.72 5.84
CA GLN A 132 16.37 8.08 6.36
C GLN A 132 15.06 8.39 7.07
N ILE A 133 13.91 8.22 6.40
CA ILE A 133 12.57 8.46 6.99
C ILE A 133 12.38 7.61 8.24
N PHE A 134 12.53 6.30 8.13
CA PHE A 134 12.32 5.35 9.21
C PHE A 134 13.61 5.08 9.98
N SER A 135 14.16 6.14 10.58
CA SER A 135 15.32 6.06 11.47
C SER A 135 14.93 6.36 12.92
N PRO A 136 15.64 5.82 13.92
CA PRO A 136 15.35 6.12 15.33
C PRO A 136 15.39 7.61 15.66
N ARG A 137 16.24 8.38 14.97
CA ARG A 137 16.32 9.83 15.13
C ARG A 137 15.04 10.53 14.68
N ASN A 138 14.41 10.03 13.62
CA ASN A 138 13.19 10.60 13.06
C ASN A 138 11.91 10.20 13.80
N VAL A 139 11.99 9.31 14.80
CA VAL A 139 10.87 9.08 15.74
C VAL A 139 10.52 10.38 16.50
N VAL A 140 11.52 11.17 16.88
CA VAL A 140 11.29 12.47 17.54
C VAL A 140 10.63 13.45 16.57
N SER A 141 11.11 13.52 15.32
CA SER A 141 10.50 14.35 14.26
C SER A 141 9.06 13.94 13.97
N TYR A 142 8.77 12.63 14.00
CA TYR A 142 7.42 12.09 13.85
C TYR A 142 6.50 12.54 14.99
N VAL A 143 6.91 12.36 16.25
CA VAL A 143 6.13 12.78 17.42
C VAL A 143 5.99 14.31 17.47
N GLY A 144 7.01 15.04 17.03
CA GLY A 144 6.99 16.49 16.86
C GLY A 144 6.15 16.98 15.67
N GLY A 145 5.44 16.08 14.99
CA GLY A 145 4.52 16.41 13.90
C GLY A 145 5.20 17.06 12.70
N GLN A 146 6.45 16.71 12.39
CA GLN A 146 7.15 17.24 11.22
C GLN A 146 6.70 16.58 9.91
N TYR A 147 6.02 15.42 10.01
CA TYR A 147 5.47 14.68 8.89
C TYR A 147 3.95 14.83 8.80
N ARG A 148 3.43 14.79 7.57
CA ARG A 148 2.03 14.48 7.27
C ARG A 148 1.93 12.99 6.98
N THR A 149 1.09 12.29 7.72
CA THR A 149 0.97 10.84 7.62
C THR A 149 -0.31 10.36 8.30
N ASN A 150 -0.89 9.28 7.77
CA ASN A 150 -1.95 8.52 8.41
C ASN A 150 -1.41 7.25 9.11
N ILE A 151 -0.10 7.04 9.11
CA ILE A 151 0.55 5.91 9.78
C ILE A 151 0.40 6.12 11.29
N SER A 152 0.25 5.03 12.06
CA SER A 152 0.24 5.10 13.52
C SER A 152 1.68 5.15 14.08
N LEU A 153 1.88 5.75 15.26
CA LEU A 153 3.21 5.76 15.90
C LEU A 153 3.76 4.34 16.10
N ARG A 154 2.89 3.38 16.43
CA ARG A 154 3.28 1.97 16.57
C ARG A 154 3.81 1.41 15.25
N SER A 155 3.10 1.65 14.16
CA SER A 155 3.54 1.23 12.83
C SER A 155 4.86 1.91 12.45
N PHE A 156 5.00 3.22 12.67
CA PHE A 156 6.24 3.95 12.35
C PHE A 156 7.46 3.38 13.11
N VAL A 157 7.32 3.13 14.41
CA VAL A 157 8.39 2.51 15.23
C VAL A 157 8.68 1.08 14.77
N GLY A 158 7.63 0.30 14.48
CA GLY A 158 7.77 -1.07 13.96
C GLY A 158 8.52 -1.11 12.63
N LEU A 159 8.19 -0.20 11.69
CA LEU A 159 8.86 -0.08 10.39
C LEU A 159 10.32 0.37 10.53
N THR A 160 10.58 1.32 11.43
CA THR A 160 11.94 1.78 11.78
C THR A 160 12.80 0.61 12.26
N TRP A 161 12.30 -0.18 13.20
CA TRP A 161 13.02 -1.35 13.69
C TRP A 161 13.22 -2.40 12.60
N MET A 162 12.18 -2.67 11.82
CA MET A 162 12.21 -3.65 10.73
C MET A 162 13.25 -3.30 9.67
N LEU A 163 13.37 -2.03 9.27
CA LEU A 163 14.38 -1.59 8.31
C LEU A 163 15.81 -1.74 8.82
N GLN A 164 16.04 -1.68 10.13
CA GLN A 164 17.35 -1.91 10.73
C GLN A 164 17.75 -3.39 10.73
N VAL A 165 16.80 -4.30 10.84
CA VAL A 165 17.05 -5.76 10.87
C VAL A 165 16.96 -6.43 9.50
N THR A 166 16.38 -5.74 8.51
CA THR A 166 16.22 -6.26 7.15
C THR A 166 17.57 -6.30 6.43
N LYS A 167 17.97 -7.49 5.98
CA LYS A 167 19.18 -7.68 5.17
C LYS A 167 18.98 -7.12 3.76
N SER A 168 20.03 -6.57 3.17
CA SER A 168 20.00 -6.02 1.80
C SER A 168 19.52 -7.02 0.74
N GLU A 169 19.81 -8.31 0.91
CA GLU A 169 19.39 -9.39 0.01
C GLU A 169 17.87 -9.58 -0.06
N ARG A 170 17.12 -9.09 0.93
CA ARG A 170 15.65 -9.15 0.98
C ARG A 170 14.99 -7.87 0.48
N VAL A 171 15.78 -6.97 -0.10
CA VAL A 171 15.29 -5.73 -0.71
C VAL A 171 15.18 -5.96 -2.21
N ILE A 172 13.99 -5.74 -2.75
CA ILE A 172 13.65 -5.87 -4.16
C ILE A 172 13.41 -4.45 -4.70
N PRO A 173 14.45 -3.76 -5.20
CA PRO A 173 14.31 -2.44 -5.77
C PRO A 173 13.75 -2.50 -7.20
N GLN A 174 12.82 -1.61 -7.51
CA GLN A 174 12.25 -1.37 -8.83
C GLN A 174 12.37 0.13 -9.12
N ASP A 175 13.42 0.54 -9.82
CA ASP A 175 13.68 1.96 -10.07
C ASP A 175 13.21 2.38 -11.47
N PHE A 176 12.07 3.06 -11.53
CA PHE A 176 11.55 3.67 -12.76
C PHE A 176 11.81 5.18 -12.83
N SER A 177 12.38 5.77 -11.78
CA SER A 177 12.63 7.21 -11.72
C SER A 177 13.63 7.69 -12.78
N ARG A 178 14.59 6.83 -13.14
CA ARG A 178 15.63 7.12 -14.14
C ARG A 178 15.23 6.79 -15.57
N GLN A 179 14.18 5.98 -15.74
CA GLN A 179 13.71 5.48 -17.03
C GLN A 179 12.18 5.49 -17.08
N PRO A 180 11.56 6.68 -17.09
CA PRO A 180 10.09 6.81 -17.05
C PRO A 180 9.42 6.06 -18.20
N GLY A 181 10.04 6.05 -19.39
CA GLY A 181 9.52 5.32 -20.57
C GLY A 181 9.36 3.80 -20.41
N ALA A 182 9.83 3.20 -19.32
CA ALA A 182 9.59 1.79 -19.02
C ALA A 182 8.17 1.52 -18.47
N VAL A 183 7.51 2.55 -17.94
CA VAL A 183 6.22 2.48 -17.23
C VAL A 183 5.28 3.66 -17.53
N ALA A 184 5.70 4.60 -18.37
CA ALA A 184 4.96 5.80 -18.74
C ALA A 184 5.11 6.09 -20.23
N GLU A 185 4.10 6.72 -20.80
CA GLU A 185 4.08 7.23 -22.17
C GLU A 185 4.35 8.73 -22.17
N ASP A 186 5.15 9.22 -23.11
CA ASP A 186 5.29 10.65 -23.35
C ASP A 186 4.08 11.17 -24.12
N ARG A 187 3.39 12.16 -23.56
CA ARG A 187 2.22 12.80 -24.19
C ARG A 187 2.49 14.28 -24.39
N ILE A 188 2.13 14.76 -25.58
CA ILE A 188 2.17 16.19 -25.90
C ILE A 188 0.83 16.80 -25.51
N LEU A 189 0.86 17.77 -24.60
CA LEU A 189 -0.31 18.50 -24.14
C LEU A 189 -0.75 19.55 -25.18
N ALA A 190 -1.93 20.12 -24.98
CA ALA A 190 -2.52 21.10 -25.90
C ALA A 190 -1.67 22.39 -26.06
N ASP A 191 -0.82 22.69 -25.09
CA ASP A 191 0.13 23.81 -25.11
C ASP A 191 1.48 23.47 -25.78
N GLY A 192 1.64 22.23 -26.25
CA GLY A 192 2.88 21.72 -26.85
C GLY A 192 3.94 21.23 -25.85
N SER A 193 3.65 21.27 -24.54
CA SER A 193 4.55 20.71 -23.53
C SER A 193 4.49 19.18 -23.51
N HIS A 194 5.57 18.55 -23.03
CA HIS A 194 5.69 17.10 -22.87
C HIS A 194 5.38 16.70 -21.43
N GLN A 195 4.61 15.63 -21.25
CA GLN A 195 4.30 15.07 -19.95
C GLN A 195 4.30 13.54 -20.02
N TRP A 196 5.11 12.92 -19.16
CA TRP A 196 5.05 11.47 -18.94
C TRP A 196 3.77 11.12 -18.20
N THR A 197 2.94 10.26 -18.78
CA THR A 197 1.72 9.73 -18.16
C THR A 197 1.89 8.24 -17.90
N LEU A 198 1.64 7.78 -16.68
CA LEU A 198 1.74 6.37 -16.32
C LEU A 198 0.86 5.52 -17.25
N ASP A 199 1.46 4.47 -17.80
CA ASP A 199 0.76 3.44 -18.55
C ASP A 199 0.49 2.27 -17.60
N ALA A 200 -0.79 2.09 -17.28
CA ALA A 200 -1.27 1.02 -16.42
C ALA A 200 -0.84 -0.37 -16.95
N GLN A 201 -0.92 -0.62 -18.25
CA GLN A 201 -0.60 -1.92 -18.82
C GLN A 201 0.91 -2.19 -18.78
N ALA A 202 1.74 -1.17 -19.05
CA ALA A 202 3.18 -1.28 -18.90
C ALA A 202 3.57 -1.56 -17.43
N LEU A 203 2.98 -0.83 -16.48
CA LEU A 203 3.17 -1.05 -15.05
C LEU A 203 2.79 -2.47 -14.63
N ASP A 204 1.62 -2.95 -15.03
CA ASP A 204 1.11 -4.29 -14.70
C ASP A 204 2.08 -5.36 -15.19
N THR A 205 2.61 -5.19 -16.41
CA THR A 205 3.58 -6.10 -16.99
C THR A 205 4.90 -6.11 -16.20
N ARG A 206 5.37 -4.94 -15.76
CA ARG A 206 6.63 -4.80 -15.02
C ARG A 206 6.53 -5.25 -13.57
N LEU A 207 5.37 -5.07 -12.94
CA LEU A 207 5.13 -5.38 -11.53
C LEU A 207 4.45 -6.74 -11.31
N LYS A 208 4.17 -7.49 -12.39
CA LYS A 208 3.61 -8.83 -12.33
C LYS A 208 4.40 -9.74 -11.39
N GLY A 209 3.71 -10.39 -10.44
CA GLY A 209 4.34 -11.28 -9.48
C GLY A 209 5.10 -10.61 -8.34
N VAL A 210 5.32 -9.29 -8.38
CA VAL A 210 6.07 -8.56 -7.34
C VAL A 210 5.24 -8.38 -6.07
N PHE A 211 3.93 -8.16 -6.23
CA PHE A 211 3.01 -7.85 -5.13
C PHE A 211 2.08 -8.99 -4.70
N GLU A 212 2.22 -10.16 -5.33
CA GLU A 212 1.35 -11.29 -5.09
C GLU A 212 1.58 -11.91 -3.70
N ASP A 213 0.50 -12.19 -2.97
CA ASP A 213 0.54 -13.06 -1.78
C ASP A 213 0.52 -14.52 -2.25
N GLU A 214 1.62 -15.22 -2.01
CA GLU A 214 1.78 -16.60 -2.45
C GLU A 214 0.72 -17.54 -1.87
N ARG A 215 0.16 -17.24 -0.69
CA ARG A 215 -0.92 -18.07 -0.12
C ARG A 215 -2.19 -17.96 -0.94
N VAL A 216 -2.60 -16.74 -1.26
CA VAL A 216 -3.80 -16.45 -2.06
C VAL A 216 -3.65 -17.14 -3.42
N ARG A 217 -2.49 -17.00 -4.06
CA ARG A 217 -2.21 -17.64 -5.34
C ARG A 217 -2.23 -19.17 -5.26
N ARG A 218 -1.64 -19.77 -4.22
CA ARG A 218 -1.58 -21.23 -4.04
C ARG A 218 -2.93 -21.86 -3.70
N GLU A 219 -3.84 -21.10 -3.06
CA GLU A 219 -5.20 -21.59 -2.77
C GLU A 219 -5.98 -21.88 -4.06
N GLY A 220 -5.69 -21.17 -5.15
CA GLY A 220 -6.36 -21.37 -6.44
C GLY A 220 -7.85 -21.04 -6.41
N VAL A 221 -8.33 -20.36 -5.37
CA VAL A 221 -9.72 -19.93 -5.21
C VAL A 221 -10.04 -18.90 -6.30
N THR A 222 -11.08 -19.18 -7.07
CA THR A 222 -11.52 -18.33 -8.17
C THR A 222 -12.49 -17.26 -7.68
N VAL A 223 -12.35 -16.05 -8.21
CA VAL A 223 -13.17 -14.89 -7.83
C VAL A 223 -13.83 -14.28 -9.05
N ALA A 224 -15.14 -14.04 -8.97
CA ALA A 224 -15.88 -13.19 -9.90
C ALA A 224 -16.11 -11.81 -9.27
N VAL A 225 -15.92 -10.74 -10.03
CA VAL A 225 -16.12 -9.36 -9.57
C VAL A 225 -17.26 -8.72 -10.34
N TYR A 226 -18.32 -8.34 -9.64
CA TYR A 226 -19.47 -7.65 -10.21
C TYR A 226 -19.56 -6.21 -9.69
N ASN A 227 -19.59 -5.27 -10.62
CA ASN A 227 -19.94 -3.89 -10.32
C ASN A 227 -21.47 -3.76 -10.24
N THR A 228 -21.95 -3.27 -9.11
CA THR A 228 -23.39 -3.06 -8.90
C THR A 228 -23.82 -1.60 -9.06
N THR A 229 -22.89 -0.72 -9.43
CA THR A 229 -23.10 0.72 -9.57
C THR A 229 -23.15 1.13 -11.04
N ASP A 230 -23.66 2.34 -11.32
CA ASP A 230 -23.65 2.93 -12.66
C ASP A 230 -22.28 3.47 -13.09
N MET A 231 -21.25 3.38 -12.23
CA MET A 231 -19.91 3.85 -12.55
C MET A 231 -19.21 2.87 -13.48
N PRO A 232 -18.81 3.27 -14.70
CA PRO A 232 -18.11 2.38 -15.62
C PRO A 232 -16.75 1.96 -15.08
N SER A 233 -16.26 0.81 -15.53
CA SER A 233 -14.95 0.20 -15.20
C SER A 233 -14.64 -0.04 -13.72
N LEU A 234 -15.57 0.22 -12.79
CA LEU A 234 -15.33 0.02 -11.35
C LEU A 234 -14.97 -1.43 -11.01
N GLY A 235 -15.63 -2.40 -11.66
CA GLY A 235 -15.33 -3.82 -11.52
C GLY A 235 -13.94 -4.19 -12.05
N GLU A 236 -13.52 -3.58 -13.17
CA GLU A 236 -12.19 -3.81 -13.77
C GLU A 236 -11.07 -3.24 -12.89
N ARG A 237 -11.28 -2.04 -12.31
CA ARG A 237 -10.34 -1.42 -11.36
C ARG A 237 -10.14 -2.30 -10.12
N ALA A 238 -11.25 -2.78 -9.54
CA ALA A 238 -11.20 -3.71 -8.41
C ALA A 238 -10.52 -5.04 -8.80
N ALA A 239 -10.86 -5.61 -9.95
CA ALA A 239 -10.27 -6.86 -10.44
C ALA A 239 -8.76 -6.75 -10.68
N ARG A 240 -8.28 -5.63 -11.23
CA ARG A 240 -6.85 -5.36 -11.42
C ARG A 240 -6.12 -5.35 -10.08
N LEU A 241 -6.66 -4.63 -9.09
CA LEU A 241 -6.11 -4.60 -7.74
C LEU A 241 -6.03 -6.00 -7.11
N LEU A 242 -7.10 -6.78 -7.23
CA LEU A 242 -7.15 -8.15 -6.71
C LEU A 242 -6.16 -9.09 -7.42
N THR A 243 -6.00 -8.93 -8.73
CA THR A 243 -5.08 -9.74 -9.52
C THR A 243 -3.62 -9.48 -9.09
N HIS A 244 -3.25 -8.23 -8.84
CA HIS A 244 -1.90 -7.86 -8.43
C HIS A 244 -1.50 -8.37 -7.05
N ILE A 245 -2.46 -8.62 -6.16
CA ILE A 245 -2.22 -9.24 -4.86
C ILE A 245 -2.29 -10.78 -4.92
N GLY A 246 -2.50 -11.36 -6.10
CA GLY A 246 -2.46 -12.81 -6.36
C GLY A 246 -3.82 -13.52 -6.36
N VAL A 247 -4.94 -12.80 -6.32
CA VAL A 247 -6.29 -13.39 -6.43
C VAL A 247 -6.54 -13.84 -7.87
N SER A 248 -7.11 -15.03 -8.04
CA SER A 248 -7.47 -15.57 -9.36
C SER A 248 -8.83 -15.03 -9.81
N VAL A 249 -8.83 -13.85 -10.43
CA VAL A 249 -10.06 -13.27 -10.98
C VAL A 249 -10.42 -13.93 -12.31
N VAL A 250 -11.56 -14.60 -12.37
CA VAL A 250 -12.01 -15.37 -13.56
C VAL A 250 -13.11 -14.69 -14.35
N SER A 251 -13.81 -13.73 -13.75
CA SER A 251 -14.89 -12.99 -14.41
C SER A 251 -15.02 -11.59 -13.83
N VAL A 252 -15.30 -10.62 -14.70
CA VAL A 252 -15.64 -9.25 -14.35
C VAL A 252 -16.90 -8.87 -15.10
N GLY A 253 -17.89 -8.30 -14.41
CA GLY A 253 -19.16 -7.92 -15.02
C GLY A 253 -19.91 -6.85 -14.24
N ASN A 254 -21.14 -6.58 -14.68
CA ASN A 254 -22.09 -5.75 -13.95
C ASN A 254 -23.24 -6.63 -13.43
N ASP A 255 -23.81 -6.27 -12.30
CA ASP A 255 -24.93 -7.00 -11.70
C ASP A 255 -25.90 -6.05 -10.99
N ALA A 256 -27.11 -6.53 -10.70
CA ALA A 256 -28.17 -5.80 -10.02
C ALA A 256 -28.84 -6.68 -8.96
N PRO A 257 -29.37 -6.13 -7.85
CA PRO A 257 -29.50 -4.71 -7.55
C PRO A 257 -28.22 -4.06 -7.03
N GLU A 258 -28.20 -2.72 -7.03
CA GLU A 258 -27.12 -1.93 -6.48
C GLU A 258 -26.93 -2.14 -4.98
N VAL A 259 -25.71 -2.48 -4.56
CA VAL A 259 -25.36 -2.63 -3.14
C VAL A 259 -24.63 -1.40 -2.58
N SER A 260 -24.86 -1.11 -1.30
CA SER A 260 -24.28 0.07 -0.65
C SER A 260 -22.80 -0.14 -0.28
N ALA A 261 -22.45 -1.32 0.22
CA ALA A 261 -21.12 -1.73 0.64
C ALA A 261 -20.61 -2.91 -0.21
N CYS A 262 -19.32 -3.21 -0.10
CA CYS A 262 -18.80 -4.42 -0.72
C CYS A 262 -19.33 -5.67 0.00
N THR A 263 -19.70 -6.71 -0.76
CA THR A 263 -20.05 -8.01 -0.21
C THR A 263 -19.27 -9.11 -0.94
N VAL A 264 -18.90 -10.15 -0.21
CA VAL A 264 -18.29 -11.36 -0.77
C VAL A 264 -19.16 -12.55 -0.42
N SER A 265 -19.69 -13.27 -1.41
CA SER A 265 -20.39 -14.54 -1.16
C SER A 265 -19.52 -15.73 -1.47
N GLY A 266 -19.75 -16.79 -0.72
CA GLY A 266 -19.24 -18.12 -1.03
C GLY A 266 -19.87 -19.16 -0.12
N THR A 267 -19.54 -20.42 -0.35
CA THR A 267 -19.83 -21.47 0.61
C THR A 267 -19.11 -21.21 1.94
N LYS A 268 -19.59 -21.85 3.01
CA LYS A 268 -18.94 -21.81 4.31
C LYS A 268 -17.45 -22.16 4.26
N GLN A 269 -17.06 -23.13 3.45
CA GLN A 269 -15.67 -23.55 3.30
C GLN A 269 -14.84 -22.44 2.61
N THR A 270 -15.33 -21.91 1.50
CA THR A 270 -14.63 -20.87 0.72
C THR A 270 -14.48 -19.55 1.49
N LEU A 271 -15.46 -19.18 2.33
CA LEU A 271 -15.38 -17.96 3.15
C LEU A 271 -14.32 -18.04 4.27
N THR A 272 -13.85 -19.24 4.61
CA THR A 272 -12.74 -19.39 5.59
C THR A 272 -11.34 -19.33 4.97
N THR A 273 -11.24 -19.24 3.64
CA THR A 273 -9.96 -19.20 2.91
C THR A 273 -9.20 -17.89 3.16
N VAL A 274 -7.89 -17.90 2.92
CA VAL A 274 -7.07 -16.69 2.97
C VAL A 274 -7.54 -15.69 1.93
N SER A 275 -7.95 -16.15 0.74
CA SER A 275 -8.49 -15.32 -0.33
C SER A 275 -9.71 -14.51 0.15
N ALA A 276 -10.69 -15.15 0.81
CA ALA A 276 -11.84 -14.45 1.38
C ALA A 276 -11.43 -13.42 2.45
N GLN A 277 -10.54 -13.79 3.38
CA GLN A 277 -10.07 -12.86 4.42
C GLN A 277 -9.31 -11.66 3.85
N VAL A 278 -8.56 -11.87 2.75
CA VAL A 278 -7.84 -10.80 2.05
C VAL A 278 -8.84 -9.84 1.40
N LEU A 279 -9.89 -10.34 0.74
CA LEU A 279 -10.98 -9.52 0.18
C LEU A 279 -11.65 -8.68 1.25
N GLU A 280 -11.98 -9.26 2.40
CA GLU A 280 -12.54 -8.53 3.54
C GLU A 280 -11.59 -7.43 4.02
N SER A 281 -10.29 -7.72 4.17
CA SER A 281 -9.32 -6.76 4.70
C SER A 281 -9.00 -5.60 3.76
N ILE A 282 -8.95 -5.85 2.45
CA ILE A 282 -8.52 -4.84 1.46
C ILE A 282 -9.69 -4.02 0.93
N LEU A 283 -10.81 -4.69 0.64
CA LEU A 283 -11.99 -4.02 0.06
C LEU A 283 -13.09 -3.72 1.09
N GLY A 284 -12.92 -4.18 2.34
CA GLY A 284 -13.93 -3.99 3.38
C GLY A 284 -15.21 -4.78 3.12
N CYS A 285 -15.12 -5.89 2.39
CA CYS A 285 -16.30 -6.67 2.01
C CYS A 285 -16.88 -7.42 3.20
N VAL A 286 -18.21 -7.54 3.23
CA VAL A 286 -18.92 -8.35 4.24
C VAL A 286 -19.18 -9.75 3.68
N PRO A 287 -18.83 -10.84 4.41
CA PRO A 287 -19.07 -12.19 3.94
C PRO A 287 -20.55 -12.58 4.00
N ILE A 288 -21.03 -13.27 2.96
CA ILE A 288 -22.40 -13.79 2.85
C ILE A 288 -22.33 -15.29 2.51
N GLU A 289 -22.78 -16.15 3.41
CA GLU A 289 -22.81 -17.59 3.17
C GLU A 289 -23.93 -17.96 2.19
N VAL A 290 -23.56 -18.68 1.13
CA VAL A 290 -24.50 -19.29 0.16
C VAL A 290 -24.35 -20.81 0.17
N THR A 291 -25.44 -21.49 -0.20
CA THR A 291 -25.50 -22.96 -0.12
C THR A 291 -24.70 -23.65 -1.22
N GLU A 292 -24.64 -23.04 -2.40
CA GLU A 292 -23.91 -23.56 -3.56
C GLU A 292 -23.08 -22.43 -4.20
N ALA A 293 -21.86 -22.78 -4.64
CA ALA A 293 -21.04 -21.89 -5.44
C ALA A 293 -21.59 -21.85 -6.88
N ASP A 294 -21.57 -20.68 -7.49
CA ASP A 294 -21.99 -20.48 -8.88
C ASP A 294 -20.76 -20.53 -9.81
N ARG A 295 -20.60 -19.58 -10.74
CA ARG A 295 -19.53 -19.55 -11.75
C ARG A 295 -18.11 -19.38 -11.19
N ALA A 296 -17.97 -19.07 -9.91
CA ALA A 296 -16.71 -18.91 -9.19
C ALA A 296 -16.89 -19.33 -7.72
N ASP A 297 -15.78 -19.64 -7.04
CA ASP A 297 -15.78 -20.03 -5.63
C ASP A 297 -16.21 -18.88 -4.72
N LEU A 298 -15.79 -17.66 -5.06
CA LEU A 298 -16.19 -16.42 -4.40
C LEU A 298 -16.75 -15.43 -5.43
N ILE A 299 -17.80 -14.71 -5.03
CA ILE A 299 -18.38 -13.62 -5.82
C ILE A 299 -18.29 -12.34 -5.01
N VAL A 300 -17.69 -11.31 -5.60
CA VAL A 300 -17.51 -10.00 -4.98
C VAL A 300 -18.42 -9.01 -5.68
N TRP A 301 -19.35 -8.40 -4.94
CA TRP A 301 -20.14 -7.28 -5.43
C TRP A 301 -19.57 -5.98 -4.90
N ILE A 302 -19.17 -5.12 -5.83
CA ILE A 302 -18.63 -3.79 -5.54
C ILE A 302 -19.78 -2.79 -5.54
N GLY A 303 -19.91 -2.05 -4.44
CA GLY A 303 -21.00 -1.12 -4.18
C GLY A 303 -20.58 0.36 -4.13
N LYS A 304 -21.56 1.20 -3.76
CA LYS A 304 -21.39 2.67 -3.67
C LYS A 304 -20.21 3.12 -2.82
N ALA A 305 -19.93 2.41 -1.72
CA ALA A 305 -18.83 2.77 -0.82
C ALA A 305 -17.48 2.79 -1.54
N TYR A 306 -17.24 1.85 -2.45
CA TYR A 306 -16.02 1.82 -3.25
C TYR A 306 -16.06 2.87 -4.37
N ALA A 307 -17.20 3.03 -5.04
CA ALA A 307 -17.41 4.05 -6.08
C ALA A 307 -17.17 5.49 -5.58
N LYS A 308 -17.46 5.77 -4.30
CA LYS A 308 -17.24 7.07 -3.67
C LYS A 308 -15.79 7.57 -3.74
N ARG A 309 -14.82 6.66 -3.92
CA ARG A 309 -13.40 7.01 -4.09
C ARG A 309 -13.14 7.79 -5.38
N PHE A 310 -13.99 7.65 -6.39
CA PHE A 310 -13.74 8.21 -7.73
C PHE A 310 -14.62 9.41 -8.07
N VAL A 311 -15.65 9.70 -7.28
CA VAL A 311 -16.50 10.89 -7.47
C VAL A 311 -15.97 12.09 -6.67
N PRO A 312 -16.19 13.32 -7.17
CA PRO A 312 -15.99 14.53 -6.36
C PRO A 312 -16.81 14.45 -5.07
N ASN A 313 -16.19 14.83 -3.95
CA ASN A 313 -16.87 14.94 -2.66
C ASN A 313 -17.67 16.23 -2.55
#